data_AF-A0A0A6Z8Z7-F1
#
_entry.id   AF-A0A0A6Z8Z7-F1
#
_cell.length_a   1.000
_cell.length_b   1.000
_cell.length_c   1.000
_cell.angle_alpha   90.00
_cell.angle_beta   90.00
_cell.angle_gamma   90.00
#
_symmetry.space_group_name_H-M   'P 1'
#
loop_
_entity.id
_entity.type
_entity.pdbx_description
1 polymer ?
#
loop_
_entity_poly.entity_id
_entity_poly.type
_entity_poly.pdbx_seq_one_letter_code
_entity_poly.pdbx_strand_id
1 'polypeptide(L)' 'MHLSATEYGPYLQNEPSPLHTTKIVEKCTVKLVDEYKNMKCQATEPLSTFLEYIT' A
#
# COMPACT_ATOMS: atom_id res chain seq x y z
N MET A 1 -9.19 -13.27 -10.76
CA MET A 1 -8.13 -12.24 -10.61
C MET A 1 -7.04 -12.84 -9.72
N HIS A 2 -5.82 -13.07 -10.23
CA HIS A 2 -4.71 -13.62 -9.42
C HIS A 2 -3.84 -12.45 -8.93
N LEU A 3 -4.14 -11.94 -7.73
CA LEU A 3 -3.32 -10.89 -7.08
C LEU A 3 -1.90 -11.38 -6.76
N SER A 4 -1.70 -12.70 -6.69
CA SER A 4 -0.38 -13.33 -6.49
C SER A 4 0.57 -13.16 -7.69
N ALA A 5 0.05 -12.87 -8.88
CA ALA A 5 0.84 -12.64 -10.09
C ALA A 5 1.22 -11.15 -10.28
N THR A 6 0.78 -10.28 -9.37
CA THR A 6 1.10 -8.85 -9.37
C THR A 6 1.97 -8.51 -8.17
N GLU A 7 2.39 -7.26 -8.04
CA GLU A 7 3.25 -6.75 -6.95
C GLU A 7 2.59 -6.79 -5.56
N TYR A 8 1.37 -7.32 -5.46
CA TYR A 8 0.67 -7.61 -4.21
C TYR A 8 0.95 -9.03 -3.69
N GLY A 9 1.51 -9.92 -4.52
CA GLY A 9 1.87 -11.28 -4.15
C GLY A 9 2.69 -11.36 -2.87
N PRO A 10 3.84 -10.66 -2.76
CA PRO A 10 4.66 -10.64 -1.55
C PRO A 10 3.92 -10.24 -0.26
N TYR A 11 2.93 -9.36 -0.38
CA TYR A 11 2.16 -8.84 0.75
C TYR A 11 1.03 -9.78 1.21
N LEU A 12 0.63 -10.71 0.35
CA LEU A 12 -0.45 -11.67 0.58
C LEU A 12 0.07 -13.10 0.79
N GLN A 13 1.35 -13.36 0.53
CA GLN A 13 1.99 -14.68 0.61
C GLN A 13 2.03 -15.29 2.03
N ASN A 14 1.99 -14.46 3.07
CA ASN A 14 2.07 -14.92 4.47
C ASN A 14 0.69 -15.09 5.14
N GLU A 15 -0.40 -14.83 4.43
CA GLU A 15 -1.75 -14.94 5.03
C GLU A 15 -2.25 -16.40 4.94
N PRO A 16 -2.78 -16.97 6.04
CA PRO A 16 -3.27 -18.33 6.06
C PRO A 16 -4.52 -18.48 5.19
N SER A 17 -4.60 -19.60 4.45
CA SER A 17 -5.79 -19.94 3.69
C SER A 17 -6.97 -20.29 4.61
N PRO A 18 -8.21 -19.88 4.30
CA PRO A 18 -8.61 -19.08 3.13
C PRO A 18 -8.34 -17.58 3.30
N LEU A 19 -7.78 -16.95 2.26
CA LEU A 19 -7.63 -15.49 2.23
C LEU A 19 -9.00 -14.83 2.27
N HIS A 20 -9.27 -14.11 3.35
CA HIS A 20 -10.49 -13.32 3.47
C HIS A 20 -10.35 -12.02 2.67
N THR A 21 -11.43 -11.60 2.00
CA THR A 21 -11.48 -10.35 1.22
C THR A 21 -11.15 -9.13 2.08
N THR A 22 -11.51 -9.15 3.36
CA THR A 22 -11.16 -8.13 4.35
C THR A 22 -9.65 -8.01 4.54
N LYS A 23 -8.94 -9.13 4.68
CA LYS A 23 -7.47 -9.15 4.84
C LYS A 23 -6.76 -8.63 3.59
N ILE A 24 -7.29 -8.92 2.40
CA ILE A 24 -6.77 -8.36 1.14
C ILE A 24 -6.86 -6.84 1.17
N VAL A 25 -8.02 -6.29 1.51
CA VAL A 25 -8.22 -4.83 1.56
C VAL A 25 -7.29 -4.19 2.60
N GLU A 26 -7.18 -4.78 3.79
CA GLU A 26 -6.28 -4.28 4.84
C GLU A 26 -4.82 -4.23 4.37
N LYS A 27 -4.30 -5.34 3.80
CA LYS A 27 -2.90 -5.40 3.36
C LYS A 27 -2.61 -4.47 2.19
N CYS A 28 -3.50 -4.39 1.21
CA CYS A 28 -3.35 -3.47 0.08
C CYS A 28 -3.39 -2.01 0.55
N THR A 29 -4.25 -1.69 1.52
CA THR A 29 -4.32 -0.34 2.12
C THR A 29 -3.03 0.00 2.84
N VAL A 30 -2.50 -0.93 3.64
CA VAL A 30 -1.21 -0.73 4.34
C VAL A 30 -0.07 -0.49 3.35
N LYS A 31 0.01 -1.27 2.26
CA LYS A 31 1.00 -1.05 1.20
C LYS A 31 0.90 0.36 0.63
N LEU A 32 -0.31 0.80 0.27
CA LEU A 32 -0.53 2.14 -0.31
C LEU A 32 -0.10 3.24 0.67
N VAL A 33 -0.44 3.11 1.95
CA VAL A 33 -0.03 4.07 2.98
C VAL A 33 1.49 4.10 3.16
N ASP A 34 2.16 2.95 3.09
CA ASP A 34 3.62 2.88 3.19
C ASP A 34 4.30 3.56 1.99
N GLU A 35 3.87 3.24 0.76
CA GLU A 35 4.40 3.88 -0.45
C GLU A 35 4.14 5.38 -0.46
N TYR A 36 2.97 5.82 0.00
CA TYR A 36 2.65 7.23 0.15
C TYR A 36 3.57 7.93 1.14
N LYS A 37 3.85 7.32 2.31
CA LYS A 37 4.80 7.86 3.29
C LYS A 37 6.22 7.93 2.75
N ASN A 38 6.66 6.89 2.05
CA ASN A 38 7.99 6.87 1.41
C ASN A 38 8.10 7.98 0.35
N MET A 39 7.06 8.18 -0.47
CA MET A 39 6.99 9.26 -1.45
C MET A 39 7.02 10.64 -0.77
N LYS A 40 6.25 10.83 0.31
CA LYS A 40 6.26 12.08 1.08
C LYS A 40 7.62 12.37 1.71
N CYS A 41 8.30 11.36 2.25
CA CYS A 41 9.63 11.53 2.85
C CYS A 41 10.71 11.98 1.85
N GLN A 42 10.53 11.65 0.58
CA GLN A 42 11.44 12.03 -0.51
C GLN A 42 10.96 13.30 -1.25
N ALA A 43 9.75 13.79 -0.96
CA ALA A 43 9.20 14.97 -1.59
C ALA A 43 9.85 16.24 -1.02
N THR A 44 10.30 17.12 -1.91
CA THR A 44 10.74 18.47 -1.57
C THR A 44 9.61 19.47 -1.79
N GLU A 45 9.73 20.68 -1.24
CA GLU A 45 8.77 21.74 -1.55
C GLU A 45 8.78 22.06 -3.06
N PRO A 46 7.61 22.31 -3.69
CA PRO A 46 6.27 22.45 -3.09
C PRO A 46 5.47 21.14 -2.98
N LEU A 47 6.02 20.03 -3.49
CA LEU A 47 5.32 18.74 -3.55
C LEU A 47 5.05 18.19 -2.15
N SER A 48 5.97 18.35 -1.20
CA SER A 48 5.75 17.94 0.19
C SER A 48 4.50 18.61 0.78
N THR A 49 4.35 19.91 0.58
CA THR A 49 3.19 20.69 1.06
C THR A 49 1.91 20.24 0.36
N PHE A 50 1.96 19.97 -0.94
CA PHE A 50 0.81 19.41 -1.66
C PHE A 50 0.37 18.06 -1.10
N LEU A 51 1.33 17.17 -0.83
CA LEU A 51 1.04 15.88 -0.21
C LEU A 51 0.50 16.07 1.22
N GLU A 52 0.99 17.04 2.00
CA GLU A 52 0.40 17.38 3.30
C GLU A 52 -1.07 17.76 3.23
N TYR A 53 -1.53 18.44 2.18
CA TYR A 53 -2.96 18.76 2.03
C TYR A 53 -3.85 17.54 1.70
N ILE A 54 -3.28 16.44 1.22
CA ILE A 54 -4.03 15.22 0.87
C ILE A 54 -4.32 14.36 2.10
N THR A 55 -3.50 14.47 3.16
CA THR A 55 -3.61 13.67 4.40
C THR A 55 -4.35 14.41 5.50
#